data_AF-A0A0L6JKP7-F1
#
_entry.id   AF-A0A0L6JKP7-F1
#
_cell.length_a   1.000
_cell.length_b   1.000
_cell.length_c   1.000
_cell.angle_alpha   90.00
_cell.angle_beta   90.00
_cell.angle_gamma   90.00
#
_symmetry.space_group_name_H-M   'P 1'
#
loop_
_entity.id
_entity.type
_entity.pdbx_description
1 polymer ?
#
loop_
_entity_poly.entity_id
_entity_poly.type
_entity_poly.pdbx_seq_one_letter_code
_entity_poly.pdbx_strand_id
1 'polypeptide(L)'
;MSVARTTEILENINKGWTSVLITATAAETKTVKTSAGKVAKILVNGNYNVTLNDDTTAKWAAINNTSVDFSNCPIKCDTSIKLTFSGAGSAWIVYK
;
A
#
# COMPACT_ATOMS: atom_id res chain seq x y z
N MET A 1 -10.18 6.06 -15.99
CA MET A 1 -9.64 6.57 -14.71
C MET A 1 -10.48 7.76 -14.29
N SER A 2 -11.03 7.78 -13.06
CA SER A 2 -11.81 8.93 -12.60
C SER A 2 -10.88 10.11 -12.28
N VAL A 3 -11.36 11.34 -12.51
CA VAL A 3 -10.60 12.59 -12.29
C VAL A 3 -10.06 12.69 -10.86
N ALA A 4 -10.81 12.20 -9.86
CA ALA A 4 -10.39 12.17 -8.46
C ALA A 4 -9.10 11.38 -8.23
N ARG A 5 -8.89 10.26 -8.95
CA ARG A 5 -7.68 9.45 -8.82
C ARG A 5 -6.46 10.14 -9.43
N THR A 6 -6.65 10.91 -10.49
CA THR A 6 -5.57 11.67 -11.14
C THR A 6 -5.07 12.80 -10.23
N THR A 7 -5.98 13.52 -9.58
CA THR A 7 -5.64 14.57 -8.61
C THR A 7 -4.86 14.03 -7.41
N GLU A 8 -5.31 12.90 -6.85
CA GLU A 8 -4.67 12.27 -5.68
C GLU A 8 -3.25 11.77 -6.01
N ILE A 9 -3.02 11.25 -7.23
CA ILE A 9 -1.68 10.87 -7.71
C ILE A 9 -0.78 12.12 -7.82
N LEU A 10 -1.27 13.21 -8.40
CA LEU A 10 -0.50 14.47 -8.53
C LEU A 10 -0.12 15.07 -7.17
N GLU A 11 -1.05 15.08 -6.20
CA GLU A 11 -0.79 15.59 -4.85
C GLU A 11 0.27 14.77 -4.12
N ASN A 12 0.27 13.45 -4.29
CA ASN A 12 1.29 12.57 -3.71
C ASN A 12 2.66 12.85 -4.31
N ILE A 13 2.75 13.00 -5.64
CA ILE A 13 4.00 13.35 -6.34
C ILE A 13 4.55 14.69 -5.80
N ASN A 14 3.72 15.71 -5.66
CA ASN A 14 4.12 17.03 -5.16
C ASN A 14 4.62 17.00 -3.70
N LYS A 15 4.19 16.02 -2.90
CA LYS A 15 4.62 15.81 -1.52
C LYS A 15 5.81 14.85 -1.40
N GLY A 16 6.41 14.43 -2.52
CA GLY A 16 7.55 13.50 -2.57
C GLY A 16 7.18 12.05 -2.23
N TRP A 17 5.91 11.67 -2.39
CA TRP A 17 5.43 10.31 -2.21
C TRP A 17 5.20 9.63 -3.57
N THR A 18 5.48 8.34 -3.61
CA THR A 18 5.22 7.47 -4.76
C THR A 18 3.89 6.76 -4.57
N SER A 19 3.02 6.81 -5.58
CA SER A 19 1.77 6.05 -5.62
C SER A 19 1.86 4.94 -6.67
N VAL A 20 1.52 3.71 -6.30
CA VAL A 20 1.56 2.56 -7.21
C VAL A 20 0.40 1.61 -6.96
N LEU A 21 -0.10 1.00 -8.03
CA LEU A 21 -1.04 -0.11 -7.98
C LEU A 21 -0.27 -1.42 -7.97
N ILE A 22 -0.49 -2.23 -6.94
CA ILE A 22 0.09 -3.56 -6.80
C ILE A 22 -1.01 -4.58 -7.03
N THR A 23 -0.80 -5.48 -7.99
CA THR A 23 -1.75 -6.54 -8.35
C THR A 23 -1.17 -7.90 -7.98
N ALA A 24 -1.99 -8.72 -7.33
CA ALA A 24 -1.71 -10.11 -6.99
C ALA A 24 -2.67 -11.03 -7.76
N THR A 25 -2.16 -12.14 -8.31
CA THR A 25 -2.97 -13.10 -9.08
C THR A 25 -3.51 -14.24 -8.22
N ALA A 26 -2.99 -14.39 -7.01
CA ALA A 26 -3.41 -15.38 -6.01
C ALA A 26 -3.05 -14.85 -4.61
N ALA A 27 -3.18 -15.69 -3.58
CA ALA A 27 -2.61 -15.38 -2.27
C ALA A 27 -1.07 -15.36 -2.37
N GLU A 28 -0.46 -14.19 -2.22
CA GLU A 28 0.98 -14.01 -2.38
C GLU A 28 1.47 -12.74 -1.68
N THR A 29 2.79 -12.61 -1.54
CA THR A 29 3.43 -11.38 -1.06
C THR A 29 4.11 -10.65 -2.20
N LYS A 30 3.77 -9.38 -2.39
CA LYS A 30 4.40 -8.50 -3.37
C LYS A 30 5.33 -7.53 -2.66
N THR A 31 6.55 -7.43 -3.15
CA THR A 31 7.51 -6.41 -2.71
C THR A 31 7.20 -5.10 -3.42
N VAL A 32 6.95 -4.05 -2.63
CA VAL A 32 6.72 -2.67 -3.12
C VAL A 32 8.05 -1.91 -3.17
N LYS A 33 8.86 -2.06 -2.12
CA LYS A 33 10.20 -1.44 -1.99
C LYS A 33 11.13 -2.40 -1.25
N THR A 34 12.34 -2.61 -1.76
CA THR A 34 13.34 -3.52 -1.15
C THR A 34 14.18 -2.87 -0.05
N SER A 35 13.96 -1.59 0.23
CA SER A 35 14.67 -0.82 1.25
C SER A 35 13.70 -0.12 2.19
N ALA A 36 14.24 0.38 3.30
CA ALA A 36 13.50 1.11 4.33
C ALA A 36 12.66 2.25 3.72
N GLY A 37 11.51 2.52 4.33
CA GLY A 37 10.61 3.56 3.85
C GLY A 37 9.44 3.82 4.78
N LYS A 38 8.52 4.65 4.32
CA LYS A 38 7.29 4.98 5.03
C LYS A 38 6.09 4.74 4.13
N VAL A 39 4.97 4.34 4.71
CA VAL A 39 3.69 4.16 4.02
C VAL A 39 2.69 5.17 4.58
N ALA A 40 2.13 5.99 3.69
CA ALA A 40 1.16 7.02 4.04
C ALA A 40 -0.28 6.58 3.77
N LYS A 41 -0.53 5.67 2.83
CA LYS A 41 -1.89 5.24 2.49
C LYS A 41 -1.91 3.88 1.83
N ILE A 42 -2.93 3.08 2.13
CA ILE A 42 -3.25 1.85 1.41
C ILE A 42 -4.74 1.86 1.09
N LEU A 43 -5.10 1.60 -0.17
CA LEU A 43 -6.48 1.47 -0.62
C LEU A 43 -6.67 0.07 -1.20
N VAL A 44 -7.58 -0.69 -0.59
CA VAL A 44 -7.96 -2.04 -1.00
C VAL A 44 -9.39 -1.97 -1.53
N ASN A 45 -9.60 -2.44 -2.76
CA ASN A 45 -10.93 -2.53 -3.35
C ASN A 45 -11.21 -3.97 -3.77
N GLY A 46 -12.01 -4.68 -2.96
CA GLY A 46 -12.39 -6.06 -3.19
C GLY A 46 -12.42 -6.91 -1.91
N ASN A 47 -12.91 -8.15 -2.06
CA ASN A 47 -13.12 -9.09 -0.96
C ASN A 47 -11.88 -9.96 -0.70
N TYR A 48 -10.76 -9.31 -0.38
CA TYR A 48 -9.50 -9.95 0.02
C TYR A 48 -8.82 -9.05 1.05
N ASN A 49 -7.94 -9.66 1.84
CA ASN A 49 -7.17 -8.98 2.86
C ASN A 49 -5.81 -8.59 2.30
N VAL A 50 -5.36 -7.39 2.65
CA VAL A 50 -4.00 -6.90 2.38
C VAL A 50 -3.34 -6.52 3.69
N THR A 51 -2.20 -7.14 3.99
CA THR A 51 -1.41 -6.84 5.18
C THR A 51 -0.15 -6.11 4.78
N LEU A 52 0.14 -4.98 5.43
CA LEU A 52 1.41 -4.28 5.30
C LEU A 52 2.47 -4.98 6.15
N ASN A 53 3.55 -5.42 5.50
CA ASN A 53 4.67 -6.06 6.14
C ASN A 53 5.96 -5.28 5.93
N ASP A 54 6.82 -5.34 6.95
CA ASP A 54 8.23 -5.04 6.85
C ASP A 54 8.99 -6.35 6.86
N ASP A 55 9.48 -6.72 5.68
CA ASP A 55 9.93 -8.08 5.40
C ASP A 55 8.86 -9.14 5.75
N THR A 56 9.09 -9.96 6.78
CA THR A 56 8.13 -10.99 7.24
C THR A 56 7.25 -10.52 8.41
N THR A 57 7.49 -9.32 8.95
CA THR A 57 6.79 -8.81 10.13
C THR A 57 5.62 -7.92 9.72
N ALA A 58 4.41 -8.25 10.19
CA ALA A 58 3.25 -7.38 10.00
C ALA A 58 3.41 -6.07 10.77
N LYS A 59 3.29 -4.95 10.05
CA LYS A 59 3.33 -3.59 10.61
C LYS A 59 1.94 -2.99 10.80
N TRP A 60 0.92 -3.57 10.16
CA TRP A 60 -0.47 -3.15 10.32
C TRP A 60 -1.42 -4.34 10.27
N ALA A 61 -2.62 -4.15 10.82
CA ALA A 61 -3.70 -5.14 10.71
C ALA A 61 -4.11 -5.33 9.24
N ALA A 62 -4.71 -6.49 8.95
CA ALA A 62 -5.24 -6.78 7.62
C ALA A 62 -6.29 -5.74 7.19
N ILE A 63 -6.13 -5.20 6.00
CA ILE A 63 -6.99 -4.19 5.38
C ILE A 63 -7.89 -4.89 4.37
N ASN A 64 -9.20 -4.71 4.48
CA ASN A 64 -10.19 -5.32 3.59
C ASN A 64 -11.24 -4.28 3.17
N ASN A 65 -11.52 -4.22 1.86
CA ASN A 65 -12.59 -3.42 1.26
C ASN A 65 -12.67 -1.97 1.81
N THR A 66 -11.52 -1.36 2.04
CA THR A 66 -11.41 -0.04 2.68
C THR A 66 -10.12 0.67 2.29
N SER A 67 -10.08 1.98 2.58
CA SER A 67 -8.88 2.80 2.54
C SER A 67 -8.41 3.10 3.95
N VAL A 68 -7.12 2.93 4.21
CA VAL A 68 -6.49 3.37 5.45
C VAL A 68 -5.50 4.47 5.12
N ASP A 69 -5.66 5.61 5.80
CA ASP A 69 -4.86 6.81 5.63
C ASP A 69 -3.99 7.04 6.88
N PHE A 70 -2.68 6.97 6.67
CA PHE A 70 -1.63 7.18 7.66
C PHE A 70 -0.89 8.49 7.41
N SER A 71 -1.39 9.40 6.58
CA SER A 71 -0.64 10.59 6.16
C SER A 71 -0.19 11.48 7.32
N ASN A 72 -0.95 11.52 8.42
CA ASN A 72 -0.60 12.24 9.66
C ASN A 72 0.44 11.50 10.53
N CYS A 73 0.50 10.17 10.44
CA CYS A 73 1.48 9.34 11.16
C CYS A 73 1.90 8.14 10.28
N PRO A 74 2.78 8.35 9.29
CA PRO A 74 3.11 7.30 8.32
C PRO A 74 3.77 6.10 8.98
N ILE A 75 3.34 4.91 8.59
CA ILE A 75 3.91 3.65 9.11
C ILE A 75 5.34 3.52 8.59
N LYS A 76 6.29 3.34 9.51
CA LYS A 76 7.69 3.10 9.20
C LYS A 76 7.94 1.61 8.95
N CYS A 77 8.57 1.31 7.82
CA CYS A 77 9.16 0.01 7.51
C CYS A 77 10.69 0.18 7.51
N ASP A 78 11.37 -0.55 8.39
CA ASP A 78 12.81 -0.40 8.64
C ASP A 78 13.67 -1.19 7.64
N THR A 79 13.11 -2.23 7.01
CA THR A 79 13.85 -3.12 6.10
C THR A 79 13.31 -3.04 4.68
N SER A 80 12.02 -3.29 4.49
CA SER A 80 11.36 -3.30 3.17
C SER A 80 9.87 -3.00 3.28
N ILE A 81 9.22 -2.61 2.19
CA ILE A 81 7.77 -2.44 2.13
C ILE A 81 7.19 -3.59 1.31
N LYS A 82 6.40 -4.45 1.95
CA LYS A 82 5.74 -5.60 1.32
C LYS A 82 4.25 -5.59 1.61
N LEU A 83 3.47 -6.07 0.64
CA LEU A 83 2.03 -6.27 0.79
C LEU A 83 1.73 -7.76 0.61
N THR A 84 1.15 -8.38 1.63
CA THR A 84 0.65 -9.76 1.54
C THR A 84 -0.83 -9.74 1.26
N PHE A 85 -1.21 -10.36 0.14
CA PHE A 85 -2.57 -10.51 -0.31
C PHE A 85 -3.08 -11.90 0.09
N SER A 86 -4.30 -11.98 0.64
CA SER A 86 -4.94 -13.26 0.96
C SER A 86 -5.59 -13.94 -0.26
N GLY A 87 -5.59 -13.30 -1.42
CA GLY A 87 -6.23 -13.78 -2.64
C GLY A 87 -5.94 -12.85 -3.82
N ALA A 88 -6.45 -13.21 -5.00
CA ALA A 88 -6.31 -12.38 -6.20
C ALA A 88 -6.96 -11.00 -5.98
N GLY A 89 -6.25 -9.93 -6.32
CA GLY A 89 -6.68 -8.58 -5.98
C GLY A 89 -5.70 -7.49 -6.38
N SER A 90 -6.02 -6.24 -6.05
CA SER A 90 -5.13 -5.11 -6.30
C SER A 90 -5.26 -4.02 -5.23
N ALA A 91 -4.14 -3.59 -4.67
CA ALA A 91 -4.11 -2.50 -3.71
C ALA A 91 -3.29 -1.33 -4.24
N TRP A 92 -3.81 -0.11 -4.05
CA TRP A 92 -3.02 1.10 -4.21
C TRP A 92 -2.24 1.36 -2.92
N ILE A 93 -0.98 1.74 -3.05
CA ILE A 93 -0.13 2.13 -1.92
C ILE A 93 0.56 3.46 -2.23
N VAL A 94 0.65 4.31 -1.20
CA VAL A 94 1.40 5.56 -1.21
C VAL A 94 2.58 5.43 -0.24
N TYR A 95 3.80 5.53 -0.73
CA TYR A 95 5.02 5.27 0.04
C TYR A 95 6.18 6.18 -0.36
N LYS A 96 7.22 6.25 0.48
CA LYS A 96 8.50 6.91 0.15
C LYS A 96 9.69 6.19 0.77
#